data_AF-A0A920BNE8-F1
#
_entry.id   AF-A0A920BNE8-F1
#
_cell.length_a   1.000
_cell.length_b   1.000
_cell.length_c   1.000
_cell.angle_alpha   90.00
_cell.angle_beta   90.00
_cell.angle_gamma   90.00
#
_symmetry.space_group_name_H-M   'P 1'
#
loop_
_entity.id
_entity.type
_entity.pdbx_description
1 polymer ?
#
loop_
_entity_poly.entity_id
_entity_poly.type
_entity_poly.pdbx_seq_one_letter_code
_entity_poly.pdbx_strand_id
1 'polypeptide(L)'
;MEIAELAAIVTGYTLFSAAYLAENVRGGLQSVMRGQYEAADAIGLTTSQRTGFIVIPQALRVSIPPLVGQAIGVFKETSLVLSWELLISSVSLHTSFQHRQNFLESKEKVYS
;
A
#
# COMPACT_ATOMS: atom_id res chain seq x y z
N MET A 1 12.83 11.34 -15.54
CA MET A 1 11.48 10.77 -15.57
C MET A 1 10.59 11.76 -16.27
N GLU A 2 10.05 11.39 -17.43
CA GLU A 2 9.05 12.23 -18.08
C GLU A 2 7.76 12.27 -17.24
N ILE A 3 7.02 13.37 -17.32
CA ILE A 3 5.74 13.53 -16.61
C ILE A 3 4.76 12.39 -16.98
N ALA A 4 4.84 11.89 -18.21
CA ALA A 4 4.04 10.77 -18.70
C ALA A 4 4.35 9.45 -17.97
N GLU A 5 5.62 9.16 -17.67
CA GLU A 5 6.04 7.96 -16.94
C GLU A 5 5.51 7.98 -15.50
N LEU A 6 5.63 9.12 -14.83
CA LEU A 6 5.11 9.31 -13.48
C LEU A 6 3.58 9.13 -13.45
N ALA A 7 2.88 9.72 -14.41
CA ALA A 7 1.43 9.60 -14.51
C ALA A 7 0.98 8.14 -14.70
N ALA A 8 1.69 7.37 -15.53
CA ALA A 8 1.40 5.96 -15.75
C ALA A 8 1.58 5.12 -14.46
N ILE A 9 2.68 5.35 -13.73
CA ILE A 9 2.97 4.65 -12.47
C ILE A 9 1.89 4.96 -11.42
N VAL A 10 1.58 6.24 -11.20
CA VAL A 10 0.58 6.66 -10.20
C VAL A 10 -0.80 6.12 -10.54
N THR A 11 -1.19 6.15 -11.81
CA THR A 11 -2.48 5.62 -12.26
C THR A 11 -2.57 4.12 -12.05
N GLY A 12 -1.53 3.37 -12.44
CA GLY A 12 -1.48 1.92 -12.23
C GLY A 12 -1.59 1.53 -10.77
N TYR A 13 -0.82 2.19 -9.90
CA TYR A 13 -0.87 1.96 -8.46
C TYR A 13 -2.24 2.31 -7.86
N THR A 14 -2.83 3.43 -8.28
CA THR A 14 -4.14 3.88 -7.78
C THR A 14 -5.25 2.90 -8.16
N LEU A 15 -5.27 2.41 -9.41
CA LEU A 15 -6.25 1.41 -9.84
C LEU A 15 -6.11 0.10 -9.07
N PHE A 16 -4.88 -0.36 -8.87
CA PHE A 16 -4.61 -1.55 -8.08
C PHE A 16 -5.09 -1.39 -6.63
N SER A 17 -4.72 -0.29 -5.98
CA SER A 17 -5.12 0.02 -4.60
C SER A 17 -6.65 0.15 -4.48
N ALA A 18 -7.31 0.80 -5.44
CA ALA A 18 -8.76 0.94 -5.47
C ALA A 18 -9.48 -0.42 -5.62
N ALA A 19 -8.96 -1.32 -6.45
CA ALA A 19 -9.50 -2.67 -6.57
C ALA A 19 -9.36 -3.45 -5.26
N TYR A 20 -8.22 -3.35 -4.59
CA TYR A 20 -7.97 -3.99 -3.30
C TYR A 20 -8.87 -3.43 -2.19
N LEU A 21 -9.08 -2.10 -2.18
CA LEU A 21 -10.04 -1.43 -1.32
C LEU A 21 -11.47 -1.94 -1.55
N ALA A 22 -11.89 -2.00 -2.81
CA ALA A 22 -13.22 -2.45 -3.19
C ALA A 22 -13.47 -3.90 -2.76
N GLU A 23 -12.47 -4.77 -2.91
CA GLU A 23 -12.54 -6.18 -2.49
C GLU A 23 -12.71 -6.31 -0.98
N ASN A 24 -12.01 -5.51 -0.17
CA ASN A 24 -12.16 -5.49 1.28
C ASN A 24 -13.54 -4.98 1.72
N VAL A 25 -14.10 -3.99 1.02
CA VAL A 25 -15.47 -3.51 1.27
C VAL A 25 -16.50 -4.56 0.86
N ARG A 26 -16.32 -5.18 -0.30
CA ARG A 26 -17.17 -6.27 -0.80
C ARG A 26 -17.17 -7.46 0.15
N GLY A 27 -15.99 -7.85 0.64
CA GLY A 27 -15.83 -8.90 1.65
C GLY A 27 -16.54 -8.57 2.97
N GLY A 28 -16.48 -7.33 3.43
CA GLY A 28 -17.23 -6.89 4.61
C GLY A 28 -18.74 -6.93 4.40
N LEU A 29 -19.25 -6.46 3.27
CA LEU A 29 -20.68 -6.53 2.94
C LEU A 29 -21.18 -7.98 2.85
N GLN A 30 -20.40 -8.88 2.27
CA GLN A 30 -20.74 -10.30 2.15
C GLN A 30 -20.63 -11.08 3.47
N SER A 31 -19.93 -10.54 4.46
CA SER A 31 -19.79 -11.18 5.78
C SER A 31 -21.08 -11.13 6.61
N VAL A 32 -22.03 -10.26 6.25
CA VAL A 32 -23.30 -10.12 6.98
C VAL A 32 -24.19 -11.33 6.74
N MET A 33 -24.52 -12.06 7.81
CA MET A 33 -25.33 -13.27 7.74
C MET A 33 -26.74 -12.99 7.22
N ARG A 34 -27.29 -13.91 6.40
CA ARG A 34 -28.67 -13.83 5.87
C ARG A 34 -29.74 -13.66 6.95
N GLY A 35 -29.57 -14.29 8.12
CA GLY A 35 -30.51 -14.16 9.24
C GLY A 35 -30.70 -12.72 9.74
N GLN A 36 -29.71 -11.83 9.57
CA GLN A 36 -29.87 -10.41 9.90
C GLN A 36 -30.83 -9.70 8.93
N TYR A 37 -30.86 -10.15 7.68
CA TYR A 37 -31.80 -9.63 6.69
C TYR A 37 -33.22 -10.11 6.97
N GLU A 38 -33.37 -11.40 7.25
CA GLU A 38 -34.65 -12.01 7.61
C GLU A 38 -35.22 -11.43 8.92
N ALA A 39 -34.36 -11.20 9.93
CA ALA A 39 -34.76 -10.57 11.19
C ALA A 39 -35.21 -9.12 11.00
N ALA A 40 -34.52 -8.34 10.15
CA ALA A 40 -34.90 -6.97 9.82
C ALA A 40 -36.26 -6.91 9.11
N ASP A 41 -36.49 -7.86 8.19
CA ASP A 41 -37.75 -7.97 7.45
C ASP A 41 -38.90 -8.40 8.40
N ALA A 42 -38.62 -9.29 9.38
CA ALA A 42 -39.60 -9.74 10.38
C ALA A 42 -40.08 -8.63 11.33
N ILE A 43 -39.23 -7.64 11.62
CA ILE A 43 -39.60 -6.46 12.44
C ILE A 43 -40.08 -5.27 11.58
N GLY A 44 -40.27 -5.47 10.27
CA GLY A 44 -40.86 -4.48 9.37
C GLY A 44 -39.94 -3.34 8.96
N LEU A 45 -38.61 -3.52 8.98
CA LEU A 45 -37.69 -2.50 8.48
C LEU A 45 -37.74 -2.37 6.96
N THR A 46 -37.73 -1.14 6.47
CA THR A 46 -37.50 -0.86 5.05
C THR A 46 -36.08 -1.23 4.65
N THR A 47 -35.84 -1.48 3.35
CA THR A 47 -34.50 -1.82 2.84
C THR A 47 -33.45 -0.76 3.21
N SER A 48 -33.81 0.52 3.16
CA SER A 48 -32.90 1.61 3.54
C SER A 48 -32.55 1.59 5.03
N GLN A 49 -33.53 1.32 5.90
CA GLN A 49 -33.30 1.20 7.34
C GLN A 49 -32.46 -0.03 7.68
N ARG A 50 -32.77 -1.18 7.08
CA ARG A 50 -31.98 -2.41 7.22
C ARG A 50 -30.54 -2.18 6.78
N THR A 51 -30.33 -1.58 5.62
CA THR A 51 -28.99 -1.29 5.11
C THR A 51 -28.24 -0.33 6.04
N GLY A 52 -28.86 0.78 6.45
CA GLY A 52 -28.22 1.81 7.26
C GLY A 52 -27.95 1.40 8.72
N PHE A 53 -28.88 0.69 9.36
CA PHE A 53 -28.78 0.37 10.80
C PHE A 53 -28.21 -1.01 11.10
N ILE A 54 -28.26 -1.94 10.15
CA ILE A 54 -27.88 -3.34 10.37
C ILE A 54 -26.70 -3.73 9.48
N VAL A 55 -26.87 -3.64 8.16
CA VAL A 55 -25.87 -4.17 7.19
C VAL A 55 -24.59 -3.34 7.21
N ILE A 56 -24.68 -2.02 7.05
CA ILE A 56 -23.50 -1.13 6.96
C ILE A 56 -22.68 -1.17 8.26
N PRO A 57 -23.26 -1.03 9.47
CA PRO A 57 -22.46 -1.07 10.70
C PRO A 57 -21.73 -2.40 10.91
N GLN A 58 -22.38 -3.52 10.57
CA GLN A 58 -21.77 -4.86 10.67
C GLN A 58 -20.67 -5.06 9.63
N ALA A 59 -20.94 -4.70 8.37
CA ALA A 59 -19.97 -4.78 7.28
C ALA A 59 -18.72 -3.92 7.55
N LEU A 60 -18.92 -2.69 8.05
CA LEU A 60 -17.82 -1.79 8.41
C LEU A 60 -16.94 -2.39 9.51
N ARG A 61 -17.51 -3.05 10.51
CA ARG A 61 -16.74 -3.71 11.58
C ARG A 61 -15.76 -4.74 11.04
N VAL A 62 -16.12 -5.42 9.95
CA VAL A 62 -15.29 -6.42 9.28
C VAL A 62 -14.32 -5.78 8.29
N SER A 63 -14.73 -4.74 7.57
CA SER A 63 -13.86 -4.06 6.58
C SER A 63 -12.82 -3.14 7.22
N ILE A 64 -13.07 -2.50 8.37
CA ILE A 64 -12.13 -1.53 8.96
C ILE A 64 -10.74 -2.14 9.27
N PRO A 65 -10.62 -3.31 9.92
CA PRO A 65 -9.31 -3.88 10.23
C PRO A 65 -8.37 -4.08 9.02
N PRO A 66 -8.78 -4.73 7.91
CA PRO A 66 -7.93 -4.86 6.73
C PRO A 66 -7.64 -3.52 6.06
N LEU A 67 -8.58 -2.56 6.08
CA LEU A 67 -8.34 -1.21 5.56
C LEU A 67 -7.25 -0.47 6.33
N VAL A 68 -7.28 -0.55 7.66
CA VAL A 68 -6.22 -0.01 8.52
C VAL A 68 -4.90 -0.74 8.27
N GLY A 69 -4.93 -2.07 8.10
CA GLY A 69 -3.76 -2.86 7.74
C GLY A 69 -3.12 -2.40 6.43
N GLN A 70 -3.92 -2.13 5.40
CA GLN A 70 -3.43 -1.58 4.13
C GLN A 70 -2.83 -0.18 4.32
N ALA A 71 -3.49 0.72 5.05
CA ALA A 71 -2.94 2.05 5.31
C ALA A 71 -1.58 1.97 6.01
N ILE A 72 -1.45 1.13 7.03
CA ILE A 72 -0.17 0.84 7.69
C ILE A 72 0.85 0.26 6.70
N GLY A 73 0.41 -0.61 5.79
CA GLY A 73 1.23 -1.18 4.72
C GLY A 73 1.86 -0.10 3.85
N VAL A 74 1.06 0.86 3.37
CA VAL A 74 1.55 1.99 2.57
C VAL A 74 2.58 2.82 3.34
N PHE A 75 2.35 3.10 4.63
CA PHE A 75 3.34 3.80 5.47
C PHE A 75 4.66 3.02 5.63
N LYS A 76 4.59 1.68 5.67
CA LYS A 76 5.78 0.83 5.71
C LYS A 76 6.53 0.85 4.38
N GLU A 77 5.81 0.78 3.25
CA GLU A 77 6.39 0.83 1.91
C GLU A 77 7.16 2.14 1.68
N THR A 78 6.62 3.30 2.08
CA THR A 78 7.33 4.58 1.95
C THR A 78 8.62 4.62 2.77
N SER A 79 8.59 4.08 3.99
CA SER A 79 9.75 4.03 4.88
C SER A 79 10.82 3.07 4.36
N LEU A 80 10.41 1.94 3.77
CA LEU A 80 11.29 0.96 3.17
C LEU A 80 12.02 1.53 1.96
N VAL A 81 11.33 2.25 1.08
CA VAL A 81 11.96 2.91 -0.09
C VAL A 81 13.05 3.88 0.35
N LEU A 82 12.78 4.70 1.36
CA LEU A 82 13.78 5.63 1.90
C LEU A 82 14.98 4.90 2.52
N SER A 83 14.73 3.85 3.31
CA SER A 83 15.79 3.05 3.93
C SER A 83 16.65 2.34 2.89
N TRP A 84 16.02 1.86 1.81
CA TRP A 84 16.67 1.21 0.68
C TRP A 84 17.54 2.18 -0.11
N GLU A 85 17.04 3.39 -0.40
CA GLU A 85 17.80 4.44 -1.08
C GLU A 85 19.07 4.83 -0.31
N LEU A 86 18.96 4.98 1.01
CA LEU A 86 20.11 5.25 1.88
C LEU A 86 21.16 4.14 1.82
N LEU A 87 20.72 2.88 1.85
CA LEU A 87 21.61 1.73 1.77
C LEU A 87 22.34 1.70 0.43
N ILE A 88 21.63 1.87 -0.70
CA ILE A 88 22.23 1.92 -2.04
C ILE A 88 23.25 3.05 -2.13
N SER A 89 22.89 4.24 -1.63
CA SER A 89 23.78 5.40 -1.63
C SER A 89 25.08 5.12 -0.86
N SER A 90 24.99 4.46 0.31
CA SER A 90 26.17 4.09 1.11
C SER A 90 27.10 3.11 0.38
N VAL A 91 26.54 2.12 -0.31
CA VAL A 91 27.31 1.13 -1.08
C VAL A 91 27.98 1.80 -2.28
N SER A 92 27.26 2.67 -2.99
CA SER A 92 27.79 3.40 -4.16
C SER A 92 28.92 4.35 -3.78
N LEU A 93 28.82 5.01 -2.61
CA LEU A 93 29.91 5.82 -2.07
C LEU A 93 31.13 4.95 -1.78
N HIS A 94 30.96 3.80 -1.11
CA HIS A 94 32.07 2.90 -0.80
C HIS A 94 32.81 2.41 -2.06
N THR A 95 32.08 1.99 -3.10
CA THR A 95 32.70 1.56 -4.36
C THR A 95 33.42 2.70 -5.08
N SER A 96 32.88 3.93 -5.00
CA SER A 96 33.54 5.12 -5.57
C SER A 96 34.85 5.48 -4.85
N PHE A 97 34.93 5.28 -3.53
CA PHE A 97 36.16 5.49 -2.77
C PHE A 97 37.23 4.46 -3.11
N GLN A 98 36.87 3.19 -3.18
CA GLN A 98 37.78 2.12 -3.60
C GLN A 98 38.30 2.36 -5.03
N HIS A 99 37.41 2.74 -5.95
CA HIS A 99 37.81 3.05 -7.32
C HIS A 99 38.79 4.24 -7.38
N ARG A 100 38.52 5.32 -6.63
CA ARG A 100 39.43 6.48 -6.54
C ARG A 100 40.78 6.12 -5.92
N GLN A 101 40.80 5.32 -4.86
CA GLN A 101 42.04 4.91 -4.20
C GLN A 101 42.91 4.07 -5.13
N ASN A 102 42.33 3.08 -5.82
CA ASN A 102 43.04 2.28 -6.82
C ASN A 102 43.61 3.13 -7.97
N PHE A 103 42.90 4.19 -8.39
CA PHE A 103 43.40 5.13 -9.39
C PHE A 103 44.62 5.92 -8.90
N LEU A 104 44.58 6.41 -7.65
CA LEU A 104 45.70 7.16 -7.07
C LEU A 104 46.94 6.27 -6.91
N GLU A 105 46.77 5.04 -6.41
CA GLU A 105 47.86 4.06 -6.31
C GLU A 105 48.44 3.68 -7.69
N SER A 106 47.60 3.62 -8.72
CA SER A 106 48.06 3.38 -10.10
C SER A 106 48.89 4.52 -10.66
N LYS A 107 48.58 5.78 -10.31
CA LYS A 107 49.37 6.94 -10.72
C LYS A 107 50.70 7.00 -9.98
N GLU A 108 50.70 6.73 -8.68
CA GLU A 108 51.93 6.70 -7.89
C GLU A 108 52.95 5.70 -8.45
N LYS A 109 52.51 4.49 -8.84
CA LYS A 109 53.36 3.48 -9.49
C LYS A 109 53.86 3.86 -10.89
N VAL A 110 53.20 4.78 -11.58
CA VAL A 110 53.62 5.26 -12.91
C VAL A 110 54.64 6.40 -12.80
N TYR A 111 54.64 7.13 -11.68
CA TYR A 111 55.58 8.23 -11.42
C TYR A 111 56.79 7.83 -10.56
N SER A 112 56.86 6.58 -10.09
CA SER A 112 58.02 5.96 -9.42
C SER A 112 58.86 5.13 -10.38
#